data_AF-A0AAD7ZL60-F1
#
_entry.id   AF-A0AAD7ZL60-F1
#
_cell.length_a   1.000
_cell.length_b   1.000
_cell.length_c   1.000
_cell.angle_alpha   90.00
_cell.angle_beta   90.00
_cell.angle_gamma   90.00
#
_symmetry.space_group_name_H-M   'P 1'
#
loop_
_entity.id
_entity.type
_entity.pdbx_description
1 polymer ?
#
loop_
_entity_poly.entity_id
_entity_poly.type
_entity_poly.pdbx_seq_one_letter_code
_entity_poly.pdbx_strand_id
1 'polypeptide(L)'
;KCLKTENHGGAWCPKNQITTEPKEWLEIDLHSVHVITATETQGRFGNGQGVEFAEAYLLEYWRPRLGKWVRYRDIKGEEVTA
;
A
#
# COMPACT_ATOMS: atom_id res chain seq x y z
N LYS A 1 11.51 -12.72 4.26
CA LYS A 1 10.52 -11.90 5.01
C LYS A 1 11.28 -11.11 6.08
N CYS A 2 11.59 -9.84 5.86
CA CYS A 2 12.26 -9.00 6.87
C CYS A 2 11.18 -8.17 7.58
N LEU A 3 10.37 -8.84 8.39
CA LEU A 3 9.47 -8.17 9.32
C LEU A 3 10.36 -7.77 10.50
N LYS A 4 10.42 -6.48 10.88
CA LYS A 4 11.21 -5.91 12.00
C LYS A 4 12.59 -5.33 11.64
N THR A 5 12.68 -4.46 10.64
CA THR A 5 13.91 -3.71 10.35
C THR A 5 13.75 -2.22 10.65
N GLU A 6 14.65 -1.66 11.45
CA GLU A 6 14.78 -0.22 11.69
C GLU A 6 15.84 0.40 10.78
N ASN A 7 15.53 0.50 9.49
CA ASN A 7 16.32 1.34 8.58
C ASN A 7 15.51 2.61 8.28
N HIS A 8 16.15 3.78 8.36
CA HIS A 8 15.56 5.07 8.01
C HIS A 8 14.19 5.37 8.68
N GLY A 9 14.01 4.99 9.95
CA GLY A 9 12.78 5.25 10.71
C GLY A 9 11.74 4.12 10.71
N GLY A 10 12.02 3.00 10.04
CA GLY A 10 11.31 1.74 10.26
C GLY A 10 9.98 1.55 9.51
N ALA A 11 9.53 2.54 8.72
CA ALA A 11 8.43 2.45 7.77
C ALA A 11 8.40 3.67 6.82
N TRP A 12 7.51 3.62 5.83
CA TRP A 12 7.10 4.80 5.09
C TRP A 12 5.96 5.52 5.84
N CYS A 13 6.09 6.84 6.01
CA CYS A 13 5.03 7.69 6.56
C CYS A 13 4.84 8.91 5.64
N PRO A 14 3.60 9.22 5.24
CA PRO A 14 3.31 10.45 4.50
C PRO A 14 3.59 11.67 5.38
N LYS A 15 3.91 12.79 4.74
CA LYS A 15 4.21 14.04 5.46
C LYS A 15 2.97 14.63 6.13
N ASN A 16 1.83 14.54 5.44
CA ASN A 16 0.55 15.07 5.91
C ASN A 16 -0.25 13.98 6.62
N GLN A 17 -1.10 14.39 7.56
CA GLN A 17 -2.06 13.49 8.17
C GLN A 17 -3.07 13.01 7.12
N ILE A 18 -3.32 11.70 7.13
CA ILE A 18 -4.31 11.07 6.25
C ILE A 18 -5.72 11.44 6.72
N THR A 19 -6.57 11.84 5.78
CA THR A 19 -8.01 11.99 5.98
C THR A 19 -8.74 10.78 5.39
N THR A 20 -10.07 10.75 5.47
CA THR A 20 -10.88 9.71 4.80
C THR A 20 -10.76 9.73 3.27
N GLU A 21 -10.18 10.79 2.69
CA GLU A 21 -9.89 10.88 1.27
C GLU A 21 -8.45 10.40 0.99
N PRO A 22 -8.27 9.36 0.15
CA PRO A 22 -6.95 8.84 -0.17
C PRO A 22 -6.20 9.84 -1.08
N LYS A 23 -5.34 10.66 -0.48
CA LYS A 23 -4.51 11.67 -1.18
C LYS A 23 -3.04 11.30 -1.28
N GLU A 24 -2.58 10.39 -0.44
CA GLU A 24 -1.19 9.97 -0.36
C GLU A 24 -1.10 8.51 -0.78
N TRP A 25 -0.04 8.14 -1.49
CA TRP A 25 0.16 6.78 -2.00
C TRP A 25 1.63 6.35 -1.93
N LEU A 26 1.82 5.04 -1.91
CA LEU A 26 3.11 4.40 -2.12
C LEU A 26 3.05 3.61 -3.43
N GLU A 27 3.84 4.02 -4.42
CA GLU A 27 3.94 3.35 -5.71
C GLU A 27 5.07 2.32 -5.71
N ILE A 28 4.80 1.14 -6.26
CA ILE A 28 5.78 0.08 -6.45
C ILE A 28 5.84 -0.26 -7.94
N ASP A 29 6.92 0.15 -8.61
CA ASP A 29 7.19 -0.25 -9.99
C ASP A 29 7.85 -1.63 -10.03
N LEU A 30 7.17 -2.59 -10.68
CA LEU A 30 7.64 -3.96 -10.84
C LEU A 30 8.45 -4.16 -12.14
N HIS A 31 8.61 -3.11 -12.96
CA HIS A 31 9.29 -3.06 -14.26
C HIS A 31 8.72 -3.97 -15.37
N SER A 32 8.00 -5.03 -15.03
CA SER A 32 7.30 -5.92 -15.97
C SER A 32 5.94 -6.34 -15.44
N VAL A 33 5.11 -6.92 -16.30
CA VAL A 33 3.75 -7.33 -15.94
C VAL A 33 3.80 -8.55 -15.01
N HIS A 34 3.24 -8.40 -13.81
CA HIS A 34 3.12 -9.46 -12.82
C HIS A 34 1.65 -9.73 -12.46
N VAL A 35 1.37 -10.98 -12.09
CA VAL A 35 0.11 -11.35 -11.45
C VAL A 35 0.32 -11.26 -9.94
N ILE A 36 -0.33 -10.29 -9.30
CA ILE A 36 -0.31 -10.12 -7.85
C ILE A 36 -1.50 -10.89 -7.26
N THR A 37 -1.22 -11.82 -6.34
CA THR A 37 -2.25 -12.67 -5.71
C THR A 37 -2.55 -12.29 -4.27
N ALA A 38 -1.65 -11.57 -3.61
CA ALA A 38 -1.81 -11.12 -2.23
C ALA A 38 -0.93 -9.88 -1.95
N THR A 39 -1.37 -9.09 -0.98
CA THR A 39 -0.63 -7.96 -0.39
C THR A 39 -0.62 -8.11 1.12
N GLU A 40 0.49 -7.74 1.76
CA GLU A 40 0.60 -7.65 3.21
C GLU A 40 1.17 -6.27 3.56
N THR A 41 0.62 -5.62 4.58
CA THR A 41 1.13 -4.34 5.10
C THR A 41 1.81 -4.55 6.45
N GLN A 42 2.74 -3.68 6.78
CA GLN A 42 3.32 -3.60 8.13
C GLN A 42 3.43 -2.13 8.53
N GLY A 43 3.01 -1.82 9.76
CA GLY A 43 3.24 -0.52 10.37
C GLY A 43 4.70 -0.27 10.72
N ARG A 44 4.97 0.89 11.32
CA ARG A 44 6.30 1.22 11.82
C ARG A 44 6.69 0.27 12.94
N PHE A 45 7.85 -0.36 12.82
CA PHE A 45 8.33 -1.26 13.88
C PHE A 45 8.75 -0.47 15.13
N GLY A 46 9.47 0.64 14.97
CA GLY A 46 9.94 1.52 16.04
C GLY A 46 10.71 0.81 17.15
N ASN A 47 11.56 -0.19 16.85
CA ASN A 47 12.18 -1.06 17.87
C ASN A 47 11.17 -1.74 18.82
N GLY A 48 9.97 -2.04 18.33
CA GLY A 48 8.87 -2.59 19.11
C GLY A 48 8.03 -1.55 19.86
N GLN A 49 8.33 -0.26 19.71
CA GLN A 49 7.52 0.86 20.24
C GLN A 49 6.67 1.55 19.18
N GLY A 50 6.80 1.17 17.90
CA GLY A 50 5.96 1.72 16.84
C GLY A 50 4.49 1.31 17.04
N VAL A 51 3.61 2.29 16.89
CA VAL A 51 2.15 2.13 17.01
C VAL A 51 1.42 2.64 15.77
N GLU A 52 2.17 3.15 14.80
CA GLU A 52 1.66 3.73 13.58
C GLU A 52 1.51 2.65 12.51
N PHE A 53 0.29 2.42 12.05
CA PHE A 53 -0.04 1.54 10.95
C PHE A 53 -1.22 2.11 10.16
N ALA A 54 -1.31 1.76 8.88
CA ALA A 54 -2.51 2.05 8.11
C ALA A 54 -3.60 1.05 8.50
N GLU A 55 -4.71 1.55 9.04
CA GLU A 55 -5.88 0.70 9.41
C GLU A 55 -6.61 0.15 8.20
N ALA A 56 -6.54 0.87 7.08
CA ALA A 56 -7.17 0.49 5.84
C ALA A 56 -6.42 1.10 4.64
N TYR A 57 -6.42 0.43 3.50
CA TYR A 57 -5.83 0.94 2.27
C TYR A 57 -6.64 0.54 1.03
N LEU A 58 -6.39 1.26 -0.06
CA LEU A 58 -6.97 1.01 -1.36
C LEU A 58 -5.85 0.61 -2.32
N LEU A 59 -6.18 -0.27 -3.26
CA LEU A 59 -5.25 -0.70 -4.29
C LEU A 59 -5.64 -0.11 -5.63
N GLU A 60 -4.67 0.55 -6.26
CA GLU A 60 -4.73 0.93 -7.67
C GLU A 60 -3.61 0.22 -8.42
N TYR A 61 -3.89 -0.17 -9.66
CA TYR A 61 -2.90 -0.80 -10.51
C TYR A 61 -2.90 -0.16 -11.89
N TRP A 62 -1.73 -0.15 -12.51
CA TRP A 62 -1.54 0.26 -13.89
C TRP A 62 -1.03 -0.92 -14.71
N ARG A 63 -1.44 -1.02 -15.98
CA ARG A 63 -0.81 -1.94 -16.93
C ARG A 63 -0.80 -1.33 -18.34
N PRO A 64 0.22 -1.61 -19.18
CA PRO A 64 0.42 -0.92 -20.46
C PRO A 64 -0.82 -0.91 -21.36
N ARG A 65 -1.55 -2.03 -21.42
CA ARG A 65 -2.76 -2.16 -22.24
C ARG A 65 -3.91 -1.24 -21.80
N LEU A 66 -3.94 -0.79 -20.55
CA LEU A 66 -4.97 0.13 -20.05
C LEU A 66 -4.57 1.60 -20.15
N GLY A 67 -3.27 1.90 -20.05
CA GLY A 67 -2.74 3.26 -20.13
C GLY A 67 -3.23 4.21 -19.03
N LYS A 68 -3.81 3.68 -17.95
CA LYS A 68 -4.35 4.44 -16.82
C LYS A 68 -4.34 3.61 -15.54
N TRP A 69 -4.34 4.31 -14.41
CA TRP A 69 -4.60 3.71 -13.11
C TRP A 69 -6.03 3.22 -13.03
N VAL A 70 -6.20 2.03 -12.44
CA VAL A 70 -7.50 1.41 -12.22
C VAL A 70 -7.57 0.95 -10.78
N ARG A 71 -8.66 1.34 -10.11
CA ARG A 71 -8.96 0.91 -8.76
C ARG A 71 -9.34 -0.56 -8.75
N TYR A 72 -8.69 -1.31 -7.87
CA TYR A 72 -8.99 -2.71 -7.66
C TYR A 72 -10.41 -2.87 -7.10
N ARG A 73 -11.10 -3.88 -7.63
CA ARG A 73 -12.42 -4.30 -7.19
C ARG A 73 -12.41 -5.81 -7.07
N ASP A 74 -13.17 -6.33 -6.11
CA ASP A 74 -13.30 -7.76 -5.93
C ASP A 74 -14.09 -8.41 -7.09
N ILE A 75 -14.30 -9.73 -6.99
CA ILE A 75 -15.07 -10.49 -7.97
C ILE A 75 -16.55 -10.08 -8.07
N LYS A 76 -17.07 -9.34 -7.08
CA LYS A 76 -18.43 -8.79 -7.07
C LYS A 76 -18.48 -7.40 -7.69
N GLY A 77 -17.32 -6.82 -8.00
CA GLY A 77 -17.20 -5.46 -8.55
C GLY A 77 -17.18 -4.37 -7.48
N GLU A 78 -17.05 -4.75 -6.21
CA GLU A 78 -17.02 -3.81 -5.09
C GLU A 78 -15.60 -3.32 -4.82
N GLU A 79 -15.47 -2.05 -4.44
CA GLU A 79 -14.19 -1.52 -3.99
C GLU A 79 -13.82 -2.15 -2.65
N VAL A 80 -12.60 -2.69 -2.58
CA VAL A 80 -12.10 -3.31 -1.37
C VAL A 80 -11.19 -2.32 -0.66
N THR A 81 -11.58 -1.96 0.55
CA THR A 81 -10.66 -1.38 1.52
C THR A 81 -10.09 -2.53 2.34
N ALA A 82 -8.79 -2.77 2.20
CA ALA A 82 -8.07 -3.87 2.85
C ALA A 82 -7.35 -3.40 4.10
#